data_AF-A0A3B3X848-F1
#
_entry.id   AF-A0A3B3X848-F1
#
_cell.length_a   1.000
_cell.length_b   1.000
_cell.length_c   1.000
_cell.angle_alpha   90.00
_cell.angle_beta   90.00
_cell.angle_gamma   90.00
#
_symmetry.space_group_name_H-M   'P 1'
#
loop_
_entity.id
_entity.type
_entity.pdbx_description
1 polymer ?
#
loop_
_entity_poly.entity_id
_entity_poly.type
_entity_poly.pdbx_seq_one_letter_code
_entity_poly.pdbx_strand_id
1 'polypeptide(L)'
;QGCLHQGQERANGETWEDPSDPCAVCVCHEGSVQCERKHPVMPPGGCCPVCTGRCFHQGAEHESGSTFTSPSDPCSTCTCLNEVVTCQRRPCPVHCLHPMPSDTCCPVCDDCFYEGVVHTQGHTFASVSSPCERCTCVRGTVSCCSTEECPPVVCVNGQTQVTLPGKCCDECQDSRESCLYQGTQYHSDEHWQVDECTNCMCVSGDVHCRSERCPPLTCAKPAVIPGLCCPHCLPRPATCIAFGDPHYRTFDGRMFHFQGTCTYILTKDCKDEDFR
;
A
#
# COMPACT_ATOMS: atom_id res chain seq x y z
N GLN A 1 24.98 -21.58 57.96
CA GLN A 1 25.44 -22.94 58.32
C GLN A 1 26.48 -23.35 57.30
N GLY A 2 27.64 -23.89 57.72
CA GLY A 2 28.67 -24.38 56.79
C GLY A 2 28.28 -25.71 56.16
N CYS A 3 29.02 -26.15 55.14
CA CYS A 3 28.78 -27.39 54.43
C CYS A 3 29.93 -28.37 54.69
N LEU A 4 29.65 -29.68 54.66
CA LEU A 4 30.68 -30.71 54.73
C LEU A 4 30.81 -31.36 53.35
N HIS A 5 31.98 -31.20 52.71
CA HIS A 5 32.24 -31.78 51.39
C HIS A 5 33.50 -32.65 51.43
N GLN A 6 33.38 -33.94 51.13
CA GLN A 6 34.48 -34.92 51.14
C GLN A 6 35.35 -34.90 52.42
N GLY A 7 34.73 -34.70 53.58
CA GLY A 7 35.42 -34.68 54.87
C GLY A 7 36.09 -33.34 55.21
N GLN A 8 35.95 -32.32 54.36
CA GLN A 8 36.41 -30.95 54.64
C GLN A 8 35.21 -30.05 54.94
N GLU A 9 35.29 -29.30 56.05
CA GLU A 9 34.30 -28.28 56.40
C GLU A 9 34.53 -27.02 55.56
N ARG A 10 33.47 -26.54 54.93
CA ARG A 10 33.45 -25.38 54.03
C ARG A 10 32.55 -24.30 54.61
N ALA A 11 33.02 -23.06 54.57
CA ALA A 11 32.23 -21.93 55.03
C ALA A 11 31.09 -21.63 54.04
N ASN A 12 29.97 -21.09 54.55
CA ASN A 12 28.89 -20.64 53.69
C ASN A 12 29.37 -19.52 52.75
N GLY A 13 29.15 -19.68 51.45
CA GLY A 13 29.66 -18.82 50.38
C GLY A 13 31.06 -19.19 49.85
N GLU A 14 31.74 -20.17 50.43
CA GLU A 14 33.02 -20.67 49.92
C GLU A 14 32.82 -21.42 48.60
N THR A 15 33.65 -21.11 47.59
CA THR A 15 33.71 -21.79 46.30
C THR A 15 35.02 -22.55 46.15
N TRP A 16 34.97 -23.77 45.60
CA TRP A 16 36.14 -24.60 45.35
C TRP A 16 35.97 -25.47 44.10
N GLU A 17 37.08 -25.86 43.48
CA GLU A 17 37.10 -26.89 42.43
C GLU A 17 36.98 -28.27 43.08
N ASP A 18 36.14 -29.14 42.53
CA ASP A 18 35.95 -30.46 43.09
C ASP A 18 37.16 -31.37 42.80
N PRO A 19 37.82 -31.96 43.82
CA PRO A 19 38.98 -32.82 43.61
C PRO A 19 38.68 -34.12 42.86
N SER A 20 37.42 -34.55 42.83
CA SER A 20 36.94 -35.76 42.17
C SER A 20 36.33 -35.51 40.78
N ASP A 21 35.89 -34.29 40.51
CA ASP A 21 35.48 -33.81 39.19
C ASP A 21 36.12 -32.43 38.91
N PRO A 22 37.28 -32.39 38.22
CA PRO A 22 37.97 -31.13 37.90
C PRO A 22 37.13 -30.15 37.05
N CYS A 23 35.99 -30.62 36.52
CA CYS A 23 35.03 -29.83 35.78
C CYS A 23 33.88 -29.29 36.63
N ALA A 24 33.77 -29.67 37.90
CA ALA A 24 32.76 -29.15 38.80
C ALA A 24 33.33 -28.02 39.66
N VAL A 25 32.66 -26.87 39.65
CA VAL A 25 32.89 -25.82 40.66
C VAL A 25 31.74 -25.90 41.65
N CYS A 26 32.09 -26.07 42.91
CA CYS A 26 31.13 -26.23 44.01
C CYS A 26 31.11 -24.97 44.87
N VAL A 27 29.92 -24.61 45.35
CA VAL A 27 29.71 -23.57 46.36
C VAL A 27 28.96 -24.16 47.55
N CYS A 28 29.36 -23.76 48.75
CA CYS A 28 28.56 -24.03 49.94
C CYS A 28 27.47 -22.97 50.08
N HIS A 29 26.20 -23.35 49.92
CA HIS A 29 25.05 -22.48 50.12
C HIS A 29 24.11 -23.05 51.20
N GLU A 30 24.05 -22.35 52.32
CA GLU A 30 23.17 -22.60 53.46
C GLU A 30 23.19 -24.05 53.96
N GLY A 31 24.39 -24.64 54.06
CA GLY A 31 24.57 -26.02 54.52
C GLY A 31 24.43 -27.08 53.44
N SER A 32 24.14 -26.69 52.19
CA SER A 32 24.14 -27.58 51.03
C SER A 32 25.29 -27.26 50.08
N VAL A 33 25.95 -28.29 49.57
CA VAL A 33 26.95 -28.14 48.50
C VAL A 33 26.23 -28.14 47.16
N GLN A 34 26.34 -27.06 46.40
CA GLN A 34 25.84 -26.99 45.03
C GLN A 34 27.02 -26.97 44.06
N CYS A 35 27.08 -27.95 43.18
CA CYS A 35 28.14 -28.07 42.18
C CYS A 35 27.56 -27.91 40.78
N GLU A 36 28.15 -27.03 39.99
CA GLU A 36 27.79 -26.84 38.58
C GLU A 36 28.91 -27.40 37.70
N ARG A 37 28.53 -28.18 36.68
CA ARG A 37 29.47 -28.84 35.76
C ARG A 37 29.79 -27.95 34.56
N LYS A 38 31.10 -27.84 34.30
CA LYS A 38 31.71 -27.33 33.06
C LYS A 38 31.66 -28.39 31.96
N HIS A 39 31.48 -27.99 30.70
CA HIS A 39 31.30 -28.82 29.50
C HIS A 39 32.44 -29.84 29.27
N PRO A 40 32.28 -31.12 29.66
CA PRO A 40 33.35 -32.11 29.63
C PRO A 40 33.45 -32.84 28.28
N VAL A 41 34.67 -33.06 27.76
CA VAL A 41 34.91 -33.84 26.52
C VAL A 41 35.75 -35.09 26.82
N MET A 42 35.42 -36.24 26.23
CA MET A 42 36.18 -37.51 26.32
C MET A 42 37.15 -37.64 25.13
N PRO A 43 38.48 -37.60 25.32
CA PRO A 43 39.44 -37.78 24.22
C PRO A 43 39.42 -39.21 23.67
N PRO A 44 39.77 -39.43 22.38
CA PRO A 44 39.88 -40.77 21.80
C PRO A 44 40.94 -41.59 22.55
N GLY A 45 40.54 -42.71 23.17
CA GLY A 45 41.41 -43.56 23.99
C GLY A 45 41.58 -43.11 25.45
N GLY A 46 40.93 -42.01 25.86
CA GLY A 46 40.88 -41.56 27.25
C GLY A 46 39.81 -42.30 28.05
N CYS A 47 40.10 -42.62 29.32
CA CYS A 47 39.16 -43.26 30.23
C CYS A 47 38.29 -42.26 31.01
N CYS A 48 38.68 -40.97 31.06
CA CYS A 48 38.01 -39.94 31.85
C CYS A 48 37.80 -38.64 31.04
N PRO A 49 36.67 -37.93 31.26
CA PRO A 49 36.42 -36.63 30.61
C PRO A 49 37.41 -35.59 31.13
N VAL A 50 37.90 -34.74 30.24
CA VAL A 50 38.76 -33.60 30.56
C VAL A 50 38.06 -32.29 30.23
N CYS A 51 38.20 -31.34 31.14
CA CYS A 51 37.83 -29.96 30.89
C CYS A 51 38.84 -29.33 29.94
N THR A 52 38.43 -29.16 28.70
CA THR A 52 39.28 -28.54 27.67
C THR A 52 39.21 -27.01 27.74
N GLY A 53 38.26 -26.44 28.51
CA GLY A 53 37.97 -25.01 28.55
C GLY A 53 37.42 -24.47 27.23
N ARG A 54 37.04 -25.36 26.30
CA ARG A 54 36.57 -25.02 24.96
C ARG A 54 35.14 -24.47 25.03
N CYS A 55 34.85 -23.54 24.14
CA CYS A 55 33.51 -22.97 24.01
C CYS A 55 32.83 -23.49 22.75
N PHE A 56 31.54 -23.78 22.83
CA PHE A 56 30.73 -24.08 21.65
C PHE A 56 29.87 -22.87 21.28
N HIS A 57 30.13 -22.25 20.14
CA HIS A 57 29.41 -21.06 19.67
C HIS A 57 28.95 -21.24 18.23
N GLN A 58 27.63 -21.11 18.00
CA GLN A 58 27.01 -21.14 16.67
C GLN A 58 27.47 -22.29 15.76
N GLY A 59 27.65 -23.49 16.34
CA GLY A 59 28.03 -24.69 15.59
C GLY A 59 29.53 -24.94 15.46
N ALA A 60 30.39 -24.05 15.99
CA ALA A 60 31.84 -24.21 16.00
C ALA A 60 32.40 -24.36 17.43
N GLU A 61 33.45 -25.16 17.58
CA GLU A 61 34.19 -25.32 18.83
C GLU A 61 35.44 -24.41 18.81
N HIS A 62 35.63 -23.65 19.89
CA HIS A 62 36.71 -22.67 20.05
C HIS A 62 37.54 -22.97 21.29
N GLU A 63 38.86 -22.78 21.22
CA GLU A 63 39.77 -23.06 22.34
C GLU A 63 39.70 -21.97 23.43
N SER A 64 39.92 -22.35 24.69
CA SER A 64 40.00 -21.37 25.80
C SER A 64 41.14 -20.38 25.54
N GLY A 65 40.85 -19.08 25.68
CA GLY A 65 41.76 -17.97 25.36
C GLY A 65 41.70 -17.50 23.90
N SER A 66 40.97 -18.18 23.01
CA SER A 66 40.85 -17.77 21.61
C SER A 66 39.92 -16.58 21.42
N THR A 67 40.22 -15.77 20.40
CA THR A 67 39.38 -14.67 19.93
C THR A 67 38.99 -14.93 18.48
N PHE A 68 37.71 -14.84 18.16
CA PHE A 68 37.17 -15.14 16.83
C PHE A 68 36.05 -14.17 16.44
N THR A 69 35.80 -14.02 15.14
CA THR A 69 34.66 -13.24 14.64
C THR A 69 33.41 -14.11 14.62
N SER A 70 32.26 -13.56 15.02
CA SER A 70 30.98 -14.28 15.02
C SER A 70 30.57 -14.64 13.58
N PRO A 71 30.17 -15.90 13.32
CA PRO A 71 29.66 -16.32 12.00
C PRO A 71 28.38 -15.59 11.55
N SER A 72 27.52 -15.20 12.49
CA SER A 72 26.26 -14.50 12.20
C SER A 72 26.38 -12.99 12.11
N ASP A 73 27.43 -12.40 12.71
CA ASP A 73 27.66 -10.95 12.75
C ASP A 73 29.15 -10.65 12.55
N PRO A 74 29.56 -10.20 11.34
CA PRO A 74 30.94 -9.85 11.03
C PRO A 74 31.53 -8.76 11.96
N CYS A 75 30.70 -7.97 12.66
CA CYS A 75 31.16 -6.97 13.61
C CYS A 75 31.41 -7.46 15.02
N SER A 76 30.95 -8.64 15.35
CA SER A 76 31.08 -9.16 16.70
C SER A 76 32.39 -9.93 16.83
N THR A 77 33.25 -9.46 17.73
CA THR A 77 34.43 -10.20 18.17
C THR A 77 34.10 -10.92 19.46
N CYS A 78 34.21 -12.24 19.43
CA CYS A 78 33.91 -13.12 20.53
C CYS A 78 35.20 -13.67 21.13
N THR A 79 35.24 -13.76 22.45
CA THR A 79 36.34 -14.35 23.21
C THR A 79 35.82 -15.57 23.96
N CYS A 80 36.53 -16.69 23.84
CA CYS A 80 36.26 -17.88 24.63
C CYS A 80 37.16 -17.87 25.85
N LEU A 81 36.60 -17.87 27.06
CA LEU A 81 37.37 -18.02 28.28
C LEU A 81 36.65 -18.99 29.20
N ASN A 82 37.26 -20.15 29.42
CA ASN A 82 36.75 -21.18 30.32
C ASN A 82 35.25 -21.46 30.08
N GLU A 83 34.93 -21.81 28.83
CA GLU A 83 33.58 -22.18 28.34
C GLU A 83 32.57 -21.05 28.18
N VAL A 84 32.90 -19.84 28.66
CA VAL A 84 32.06 -18.66 28.46
C VAL A 84 32.49 -17.93 27.20
N VAL A 85 31.52 -17.70 26.31
CA VAL A 85 31.72 -16.86 25.13
C VAL A 85 31.22 -15.45 25.42
N THR A 86 32.13 -14.48 25.38
CA THR A 86 31.77 -13.07 25.49
C THR A 86 31.98 -12.40 24.15
N CYS A 87 30.89 -11.96 23.53
CA CYS A 87 30.91 -11.24 22.27
C CYS A 87 30.76 -9.74 22.51
N GLN A 88 31.63 -8.96 21.87
CA GLN A 88 31.55 -7.52 21.85
C GLN A 88 31.47 -7.06 20.39
N ARG A 89 30.40 -6.33 20.10
CA ARG A 89 30.23 -5.73 18.79
C ARG A 89 31.16 -4.53 18.68
N ARG A 90 31.99 -4.51 17.65
CA ARG A 90 32.85 -3.37 17.35
C ARG A 90 31.99 -2.19 16.89
N PRO A 91 32.19 -0.98 17.42
CA PRO A 91 31.52 0.19 16.92
C PRO A 91 32.07 0.54 15.52
N CYS A 92 31.19 0.89 14.59
CA CYS A 92 31.56 1.42 13.28
C CYS A 92 31.50 2.95 13.31
N PRO A 93 32.64 3.65 13.31
CA PRO A 93 32.66 5.10 13.18
C PRO A 93 32.33 5.48 11.73
N VAL A 94 31.05 5.71 11.45
CA VAL A 94 30.56 6.21 10.16
C VAL A 94 30.48 7.73 10.19
N HIS A 95 31.08 8.39 9.20
CA HIS A 95 31.14 9.85 9.08
C HIS A 95 30.39 10.38 7.85
N CYS A 96 29.63 9.52 7.18
CA CYS A 96 28.82 9.87 6.03
C CYS A 96 27.34 9.56 6.32
N LEU A 97 26.44 10.22 5.60
CA LEU A 97 25.00 10.15 5.89
C LEU A 97 24.30 8.96 5.20
N HIS A 98 24.83 8.50 4.08
CA HIS A 98 24.24 7.51 3.20
C HIS A 98 25.24 6.39 2.85
N PRO A 99 25.81 5.71 3.86
CA PRO A 99 26.86 4.73 3.65
C PRO A 99 26.36 3.52 2.85
N MET A 100 27.22 2.95 2.02
CA MET A 100 26.92 1.75 1.24
C MET A 100 27.03 0.49 2.13
N PRO A 101 26.01 -0.40 2.16
CA PRO A 101 26.06 -1.63 2.93
C PRO A 101 27.19 -2.55 2.47
N SER A 102 27.97 -3.07 3.42
CA SER A 102 29.06 -4.00 3.13
C SER A 102 28.76 -5.37 3.74
N ASP A 103 29.23 -6.43 3.07
CA ASP A 103 29.28 -7.79 3.64
C ASP A 103 30.40 -7.93 4.69
N THR A 104 31.27 -6.93 4.79
CA THR A 104 32.21 -6.80 5.92
C THR A 104 31.50 -6.13 7.11
N CYS A 105 32.14 -6.11 8.29
CA CYS A 105 31.54 -5.51 9.49
C CYS A 105 30.97 -4.11 9.25
N CYS A 106 31.79 -3.18 8.74
CA CYS A 106 31.42 -1.78 8.68
C CYS A 106 31.05 -1.35 7.27
N PRO A 107 30.04 -0.49 7.13
CA PRO A 107 29.66 0.02 5.83
C PRO A 107 30.71 1.04 5.34
N VAL A 108 30.74 1.26 4.02
CA VAL A 108 31.76 2.09 3.36
C VAL A 108 31.17 3.42 2.88
N CYS A 109 32.00 4.45 2.83
CA CYS A 109 31.60 5.82 2.44
C CYS A 109 32.24 6.26 1.11
N ASP A 110 32.53 5.33 0.21
CA ASP A 110 33.03 5.68 -1.13
C ASP A 110 31.86 6.04 -2.05
N ASP A 111 30.86 5.15 -2.09
CA ASP A 111 29.61 5.32 -2.83
C ASP A 111 28.43 5.53 -1.88
N CYS A 112 27.28 5.94 -2.43
CA CYS A 112 26.08 6.25 -1.65
C CYS A 112 25.00 5.20 -1.88
N PHE A 113 24.36 4.72 -0.81
CA PHE A 113 23.10 3.98 -0.90
C PHE A 113 21.94 4.90 -0.56
N TYR A 114 21.11 5.22 -1.55
CA TYR A 114 20.03 6.20 -1.42
C TYR A 114 18.81 5.76 -2.23
N GLU A 115 17.61 5.90 -1.66
CA GLU A 115 16.34 5.47 -2.29
C GLU A 115 16.34 4.03 -2.82
N GLY A 116 17.08 3.13 -2.16
CA GLY A 116 17.19 1.72 -2.53
C GLY A 116 18.17 1.41 -3.67
N VAL A 117 18.89 2.43 -4.18
CA VAL A 117 19.84 2.30 -5.28
C VAL A 117 21.24 2.71 -4.84
N VAL A 118 22.26 2.06 -5.41
CA VAL A 118 23.66 2.43 -5.22
C VAL A 118 24.05 3.47 -6.27
N HIS A 119 24.53 4.62 -5.82
CA HIS A 119 25.03 5.70 -6.65
C HIS A 119 26.53 5.85 -6.46
N THR A 120 27.27 5.82 -7.57
CA THR A 120 28.72 5.96 -7.55
C THR A 120 29.17 7.38 -7.20
N GLN A 121 30.39 7.51 -6.69
CA GLN A 121 31.01 8.80 -6.41
C GLN A 121 30.91 9.78 -7.60
N GLY A 122 30.28 10.94 -7.36
CA GLY A 122 30.08 12.01 -8.34
C GLY A 122 28.85 11.83 -9.23
N HIS A 123 28.15 10.71 -9.15
CA HIS A 123 26.92 10.49 -9.89
C HIS A 123 25.85 11.49 -9.46
N THR A 124 25.21 12.12 -10.44
CA THR A 124 24.13 13.08 -10.25
C THR A 124 22.83 12.54 -10.86
N PHE A 125 21.76 12.54 -10.08
CA PHE A 125 20.49 11.88 -10.41
C PHE A 125 19.30 12.69 -9.87
N ALA A 126 18.11 12.45 -10.42
CA ALA A 126 16.87 13.00 -9.87
C ALA A 126 16.37 12.12 -8.73
N SER A 127 15.90 12.72 -7.64
CA SER A 127 15.30 11.97 -6.53
C SER A 127 13.92 11.42 -6.95
N VAL A 128 13.65 10.19 -6.54
CA VAL A 128 12.35 9.53 -6.76
C VAL A 128 11.31 10.04 -5.76
N SER A 129 11.72 10.35 -4.53
CA SER A 129 10.83 10.91 -3.50
C SER A 129 10.55 12.40 -3.68
N SER A 130 11.52 13.15 -4.22
CA SER A 130 11.39 14.58 -4.53
C SER A 130 11.83 14.83 -5.98
N PRO A 131 10.93 14.72 -6.98
CA PRO A 131 11.28 14.90 -8.39
C PRO A 131 11.77 16.31 -8.74
N CYS A 132 11.60 17.28 -7.82
CA CYS A 132 12.13 18.64 -7.92
C CYS A 132 13.60 18.75 -7.52
N GLU A 133 14.18 17.70 -6.96
CA GLU A 133 15.54 17.71 -6.48
C GLU A 133 16.48 16.95 -7.41
N ARG A 134 17.66 17.54 -7.57
CA ARG A 134 18.80 16.86 -8.18
C ARG A 134 19.83 16.61 -7.10
N CYS A 135 20.18 15.35 -6.96
CA CYS A 135 21.03 14.83 -5.92
C CYS A 135 22.37 14.39 -6.50
N THR A 136 23.45 14.65 -5.77
CA THR A 136 24.80 14.20 -6.13
C THR A 136 25.38 13.38 -4.99
N CYS A 137 25.95 12.21 -5.32
CA CYS A 137 26.67 11.40 -4.35
C CYS A 137 28.11 11.90 -4.16
N VAL A 138 28.48 12.23 -2.92
CA VAL A 138 29.84 12.61 -2.56
C VAL A 138 30.27 11.89 -1.29
N ARG A 139 31.21 10.95 -1.40
CA ARG A 139 31.83 10.21 -0.29
C ARG A 139 30.79 9.65 0.70
N GLY A 140 29.87 8.84 0.18
CA GLY A 140 28.79 8.25 0.97
C GLY A 140 27.78 9.25 1.50
N THR A 141 27.77 10.48 1.00
CA THR A 141 26.79 11.51 1.36
C THR A 141 26.11 12.05 0.12
N VAL A 142 24.81 11.77 0.01
CA VAL A 142 23.96 12.42 -1.00
C VAL A 142 23.65 13.85 -0.56
N SER A 143 23.91 14.80 -1.46
CA SER A 143 23.52 16.20 -1.32
C SER A 143 22.52 16.54 -2.41
N CYS A 144 21.30 16.88 -2.02
CA CYS A 144 20.22 17.25 -2.94
C CYS A 144 20.03 18.76 -2.98
N CYS A 145 19.80 19.30 -4.18
CA CYS A 145 19.49 20.71 -4.39
C CYS A 145 18.18 20.79 -5.18
N SER A 146 17.29 21.69 -4.78
CA SER A 146 16.08 21.98 -5.56
C SER A 146 16.51 22.52 -6.92
N THR A 147 16.03 21.90 -8.00
CA THR A 147 16.27 22.39 -9.35
C THR A 147 15.23 23.41 -9.76
N GLU A 148 14.02 23.31 -9.21
CA GLU A 148 12.89 24.18 -9.53
C GLU A 148 12.09 24.46 -8.24
N GLU A 149 11.45 25.63 -8.18
CA GLU A 149 10.46 25.96 -7.15
C GLU A 149 9.09 25.92 -7.80
N CYS A 150 8.17 25.12 -7.26
CA CYS A 150 6.86 24.99 -7.86
C CYS A 150 6.00 26.22 -7.58
N PRO A 151 5.47 26.88 -8.63
CA PRO A 151 4.54 27.98 -8.44
C PRO A 151 3.22 27.46 -7.84
N PRO A 152 2.53 28.24 -7.00
CA PRO A 152 1.22 27.85 -6.48
C PRO A 152 0.21 27.80 -7.64
N VAL A 153 -0.40 26.63 -7.83
CA VAL A 153 -1.43 26.41 -8.85
C VAL A 153 -2.81 26.51 -8.21
N VAL A 154 -3.74 27.23 -8.84
CA VAL A 154 -5.15 27.26 -8.45
C VAL A 154 -5.97 26.70 -9.59
N CYS A 155 -6.61 25.56 -9.36
CA CYS A 155 -7.44 24.91 -10.36
C CYS A 155 -8.84 25.52 -10.41
N VAL A 156 -9.39 25.66 -11.62
CA VAL A 156 -10.71 26.25 -11.89
C VAL A 156 -11.67 25.19 -12.40
N ASN A 157 -12.98 25.47 -12.36
CA ASN A 157 -14.04 24.61 -12.92
C ASN A 157 -14.05 23.17 -12.34
N GLY A 158 -13.80 23.01 -11.03
CA GLY A 158 -13.86 21.72 -10.35
C GLY A 158 -12.62 20.83 -10.53
N GLN A 159 -11.58 21.30 -11.23
CA GLN A 159 -10.33 20.59 -11.38
C GLN A 159 -9.57 20.46 -10.05
N THR A 160 -8.80 19.38 -9.91
CA THR A 160 -7.97 19.10 -8.73
C THR A 160 -6.48 19.24 -9.05
N GLN A 161 -5.70 19.69 -8.07
CA GLN A 161 -4.24 19.69 -8.16
C GLN A 161 -3.71 18.25 -8.00
N VAL A 162 -2.92 17.80 -8.96
CA VAL A 162 -2.36 16.44 -8.95
C VAL A 162 -0.88 16.50 -9.31
N THR A 163 -0.03 15.85 -8.51
CA THR A 163 1.36 15.59 -8.87
C THR A 163 1.44 14.27 -9.64
N LEU A 164 1.81 14.32 -10.92
CA LEU A 164 1.96 13.11 -11.74
C LEU A 164 3.25 12.35 -11.37
N PRO A 165 3.29 11.01 -11.49
CA PRO A 165 4.49 10.23 -11.21
C PRO A 165 5.70 10.73 -12.02
N GLY A 166 6.79 11.07 -11.32
CA GLY A 166 8.02 11.59 -11.92
C GLY A 166 7.97 13.06 -12.34
N LYS A 167 6.87 13.78 -12.09
CA LYS A 167 6.77 15.24 -12.25
C LYS A 167 7.07 15.94 -10.93
N CYS A 168 7.77 17.08 -11.03
CA CYS A 168 8.12 17.91 -9.89
C CYS A 168 6.92 18.70 -9.37
N CYS A 169 6.17 19.37 -10.26
CA CYS A 169 5.10 20.28 -9.85
C CYS A 169 3.71 19.73 -10.14
N ASP A 170 2.75 20.24 -9.37
CA ASP A 170 1.33 19.94 -9.53
C ASP A 170 0.80 20.49 -10.84
N GLU A 171 -0.08 19.72 -11.47
CA GLU A 171 -0.85 20.14 -12.64
C GLU A 171 -2.34 20.04 -12.32
N CYS A 172 -3.16 20.88 -12.96
CA CYS A 172 -4.62 20.77 -12.83
C CYS A 172 -5.12 19.67 -13.74
N GLN A 173 -5.83 18.72 -13.15
CA GLN A 173 -6.50 17.66 -13.88
C GLN A 173 -7.97 17.61 -13.47
N ASP A 174 -8.83 17.25 -14.42
CA ASP A 174 -10.25 17.04 -14.15
C ASP A 174 -10.41 16.03 -13.03
N SER A 175 -11.19 16.40 -12.02
CA SER A 175 -11.40 15.54 -10.88
C SER A 175 -12.17 14.31 -11.37
N ARG A 176 -11.75 13.10 -10.97
CA ARG A 176 -12.55 11.87 -11.20
C ARG A 176 -13.73 11.79 -10.24
N GLU A 177 -14.14 12.92 -9.67
CA GLU A 177 -15.20 12.98 -8.70
C GLU A 177 -16.52 12.68 -9.39
N SER A 178 -17.26 11.78 -8.75
CA SER A 178 -18.60 11.44 -9.17
C SER A 178 -19.59 12.42 -8.59
N CYS A 179 -20.61 12.77 -9.36
CA CYS A 179 -21.73 13.55 -8.89
C CYS A 179 -22.75 12.67 -8.16
N LEU A 180 -23.38 13.20 -7.11
CA LEU A 180 -24.53 12.56 -6.48
C LEU A 180 -25.82 13.29 -6.86
N TYR A 181 -26.69 12.64 -7.62
CA TYR A 181 -27.97 13.20 -8.04
C TYR A 181 -29.11 12.27 -7.63
N GLN A 182 -30.02 12.76 -6.78
CA GLN A 182 -31.17 12.02 -6.24
C GLN A 182 -30.83 10.64 -5.64
N GLY A 183 -29.63 10.49 -5.07
CA GLY A 183 -29.16 9.24 -4.47
C GLY A 183 -28.44 8.29 -5.44
N THR A 184 -28.36 8.63 -6.72
CA THR A 184 -27.58 7.90 -7.73
C THR A 184 -26.24 8.59 -7.96
N GLN A 185 -25.18 7.79 -8.05
CA GLN A 185 -23.83 8.25 -8.32
C GLN A 185 -23.57 8.20 -9.83
N TYR A 186 -23.10 9.32 -10.39
CA TYR A 186 -22.74 9.47 -11.80
C TYR A 186 -21.26 9.79 -11.92
N HIS A 187 -20.55 9.15 -12.83
CA HIS A 187 -19.13 9.41 -13.09
C HIS A 187 -18.92 10.77 -13.78
N SER A 188 -17.72 11.34 -13.68
CA SER A 188 -17.39 12.55 -14.44
C SER A 188 -17.59 12.32 -15.95
N ASP A 189 -18.12 13.34 -16.63
CA ASP A 189 -18.54 13.36 -18.04
C ASP A 189 -19.70 12.42 -18.38
N GLU A 190 -20.33 11.79 -17.37
CA GLU A 190 -21.51 10.98 -17.57
C GLU A 190 -22.72 11.89 -17.82
N HIS A 191 -23.51 11.53 -18.83
CA HIS A 191 -24.74 12.22 -19.22
C HIS A 191 -25.96 11.38 -18.88
N TRP A 192 -26.99 12.00 -18.32
CA TRP A 192 -28.27 11.35 -18.05
C TRP A 192 -29.45 12.26 -18.31
N GLN A 193 -30.59 11.67 -18.66
CA GLN A 193 -31.85 12.39 -18.76
C GLN A 193 -32.67 12.21 -17.47
N VAL A 194 -33.16 13.32 -16.94
CA VAL A 194 -34.06 13.32 -15.78
C VAL A 194 -35.51 13.10 -16.24
N ASP A 195 -35.86 13.74 -17.34
CA ASP A 195 -37.15 13.65 -18.04
C ASP A 195 -36.95 13.97 -19.53
N GLU A 196 -38.00 13.91 -20.34
CA GLU A 196 -37.96 14.20 -21.77
C GLU A 196 -37.43 15.61 -22.10
N CYS A 197 -37.48 16.55 -21.16
CA CYS A 197 -37.07 17.95 -21.32
C CYS A 197 -35.70 18.28 -20.71
N THR A 198 -35.18 17.44 -19.82
CA THR A 198 -34.05 17.78 -18.95
C THR A 198 -32.91 16.80 -19.15
N ASN A 199 -31.77 17.32 -19.63
CA ASN A 199 -30.52 16.58 -19.76
C ASN A 199 -29.50 17.14 -18.77
N CYS A 200 -28.82 16.26 -18.04
CA CYS A 200 -27.80 16.60 -17.08
C CYS A 200 -26.46 15.95 -17.45
N MET A 201 -25.38 16.57 -17.02
CA MET A 201 -24.02 16.04 -17.11
C MET A 201 -23.32 16.24 -15.78
N CYS A 202 -22.52 15.25 -15.40
CA CYS A 202 -21.62 15.38 -14.26
C CYS A 202 -20.32 16.00 -14.73
N VAL A 203 -19.92 17.13 -14.15
CA VAL A 203 -18.65 17.79 -14.46
C VAL A 203 -17.89 17.97 -13.17
N SER A 204 -16.85 17.16 -12.97
CA SER A 204 -15.94 17.30 -11.82
C SER A 204 -16.66 17.40 -10.46
N GLY A 205 -17.64 16.51 -10.21
CA GLY A 205 -18.42 16.48 -8.96
C GLY A 205 -19.67 17.38 -8.95
N ASP A 206 -19.80 18.31 -9.88
CA ASP A 206 -20.97 19.20 -10.01
C ASP A 206 -21.97 18.72 -11.08
N VAL A 207 -23.26 18.77 -10.73
CA VAL A 207 -24.36 18.39 -11.64
C VAL A 207 -24.79 19.61 -12.47
N HIS A 208 -24.58 19.53 -13.78
CA HIS A 208 -25.00 20.55 -14.74
C HIS A 208 -26.22 20.09 -15.54
N CYS A 209 -27.41 20.59 -15.17
CA CYS A 209 -28.65 20.28 -15.87
C CYS A 209 -29.10 21.41 -16.80
N ARG A 210 -29.64 21.03 -17.96
CA ARG A 210 -30.30 21.93 -18.91
C ARG A 210 -31.69 21.40 -19.22
N SER A 211 -32.70 22.20 -18.86
CA SER A 211 -34.09 21.94 -19.21
C SER A 211 -34.53 22.79 -20.39
N GLU A 212 -35.12 22.16 -21.39
CA GLU A 212 -35.73 22.84 -22.53
C GLU A 212 -37.03 23.56 -22.10
N ARG A 213 -37.25 24.76 -22.64
CA ARG A 213 -38.49 25.53 -22.42
C ARG A 213 -39.34 25.48 -23.67
N CYS A 214 -40.57 25.00 -23.53
CA CYS A 214 -41.46 24.88 -24.66
C CYS A 214 -41.98 26.22 -25.18
N PRO A 215 -42.05 26.40 -26.50
CA PRO A 215 -42.59 27.61 -27.10
C PRO A 215 -44.10 27.73 -26.83
N PRO A 216 -44.63 28.96 -26.75
CA PRO A 216 -46.07 29.18 -26.60
C PRO A 216 -46.81 28.69 -27.85
N LEU A 217 -47.91 27.96 -27.63
CA LEU A 217 -48.79 27.44 -28.68
C LEU A 217 -50.10 28.23 -28.74
N THR A 218 -50.66 28.37 -29.95
CA THR A 218 -51.89 29.15 -30.20
C THR A 218 -53.13 28.28 -30.42
N CYS A 219 -53.00 26.96 -30.40
CA CYS A 219 -54.12 26.05 -30.59
C CYS A 219 -54.91 25.80 -29.30
N ALA A 220 -56.22 25.53 -29.45
CA ALA A 220 -57.13 25.39 -28.30
C ALA A 220 -56.88 24.15 -27.42
N LYS A 221 -56.32 23.07 -27.99
CA LYS A 221 -56.09 21.79 -27.29
C LYS A 221 -54.77 21.14 -27.75
N PRO A 222 -53.62 21.60 -27.24
CA PRO A 222 -52.34 20.95 -27.49
C PRO A 222 -52.28 19.57 -26.82
N ALA A 223 -51.49 18.66 -27.38
CA ALA A 223 -51.30 17.32 -26.83
C ALA A 223 -49.81 17.04 -26.60
N VAL A 224 -49.49 16.39 -25.49
CA VAL A 224 -48.14 15.86 -25.22
C VAL A 224 -48.03 14.52 -25.91
N ILE A 225 -47.06 14.40 -26.80
CA ILE A 225 -46.73 13.15 -27.47
C ILE A 225 -45.70 12.45 -26.58
N PRO A 226 -45.90 11.18 -26.17
CA PRO A 226 -44.94 10.53 -25.27
C PRO A 226 -43.50 10.54 -25.84
N GLY A 227 -42.48 10.64 -24.99
CA GLY A 227 -41.08 10.73 -25.44
C GLY A 227 -40.69 12.04 -26.12
N LEU A 228 -41.58 13.02 -26.26
CA LEU A 228 -41.24 14.39 -26.64
C LEU A 228 -41.38 15.32 -25.44
N CYS A 229 -40.42 16.24 -25.28
CA CYS A 229 -40.47 17.26 -24.25
C CYS A 229 -41.71 18.15 -24.39
N CYS A 230 -41.92 18.68 -25.59
CA CYS A 230 -42.88 19.76 -25.79
C CYS A 230 -44.22 19.29 -26.34
N PRO A 231 -45.33 19.93 -25.91
CA PRO A 231 -46.62 19.69 -26.48
C PRO A 231 -46.67 20.15 -27.93
N HIS A 232 -47.51 19.50 -28.73
CA HIS A 232 -47.72 19.85 -30.13
C HIS A 232 -49.20 20.13 -30.41
N CYS A 233 -49.45 21.03 -31.37
CA CYS A 233 -50.78 21.25 -31.90
C CYS A 233 -51.14 20.13 -32.87
N LEU A 234 -52.08 19.28 -32.47
CA LEU A 234 -52.58 18.24 -33.35
C LEU A 234 -53.60 18.83 -34.34
N PRO A 235 -53.51 18.50 -35.64
CA PRO A 235 -54.49 18.91 -36.62
C PRO A 235 -55.87 18.36 -36.24
N ARG A 236 -56.90 19.22 -36.31
CA ARG A 236 -58.31 18.86 -36.06
C ARG A 236 -59.13 19.01 -37.35
N PRO A 237 -59.96 18.02 -37.72
CA PRO A 237 -60.19 16.74 -37.03
C PRO A 237 -58.94 15.85 -37.04
N ALA A 238 -58.69 15.16 -35.93
CA ALA A 238 -57.58 14.22 -35.85
C ALA A 238 -57.93 12.98 -36.68
N THR A 239 -57.01 12.51 -37.52
CA THR A 239 -57.24 11.37 -38.41
C THR A 239 -56.26 10.26 -38.11
N CYS A 240 -56.78 9.09 -37.69
CA CYS A 240 -56.04 7.83 -37.69
C CYS A 240 -56.07 7.24 -39.10
N ILE A 241 -54.92 6.83 -39.64
CA ILE A 241 -54.81 6.29 -41.01
C ILE A 241 -54.14 4.92 -40.98
N ALA A 242 -54.74 3.94 -41.65
CA ALA A 242 -54.07 2.72 -42.06
C ALA A 242 -53.90 2.77 -43.59
N PHE A 243 -52.68 2.94 -44.08
CA PHE A 243 -52.40 3.10 -45.52
C PHE A 243 -51.55 1.93 -46.04
N GLY A 244 -52.20 0.78 -46.20
CA GLY A 244 -51.52 -0.47 -46.55
C GLY A 244 -50.83 -1.11 -45.34
N ASP A 245 -50.98 -2.42 -45.20
CA ASP A 245 -50.22 -3.21 -44.23
C ASP A 245 -48.72 -3.07 -44.57
N PRO A 246 -47.83 -2.61 -43.68
CA PRO A 246 -47.97 -2.48 -42.22
C PRO A 246 -47.97 -1.05 -41.65
N HIS A 247 -48.37 -0.04 -42.41
CA HIS A 247 -48.19 1.37 -42.04
C HIS A 247 -49.44 1.98 -41.39
N TYR A 248 -49.33 2.31 -40.10
CA TYR A 248 -50.39 2.95 -39.30
C TYR A 248 -49.95 4.30 -38.76
N ARG A 249 -50.80 5.32 -38.90
CA ARG A 249 -50.63 6.62 -38.27
C ARG A 249 -51.72 6.84 -37.24
N THR A 250 -51.36 7.04 -35.99
CA THR A 250 -52.31 7.30 -34.89
C THR A 250 -52.90 8.71 -34.95
N PHE A 251 -53.94 8.97 -34.16
CA PHE A 251 -54.60 10.29 -34.09
C PHE A 251 -53.66 11.43 -33.65
N ASP A 252 -52.64 11.13 -32.85
CA ASP A 252 -51.57 12.05 -32.43
C ASP A 252 -50.41 12.13 -33.43
N GLY A 253 -50.55 11.51 -34.61
CA GLY A 253 -49.62 11.65 -35.74
C GLY A 253 -48.40 10.74 -35.71
N ARG A 254 -48.29 9.82 -34.74
CA ARG A 254 -47.18 8.87 -34.67
C ARG A 254 -47.32 7.77 -35.71
N MET A 255 -46.18 7.38 -36.26
CA MET A 255 -46.09 6.33 -37.28
C MET A 255 -45.67 5.01 -36.63
N PHE A 256 -46.46 3.96 -36.86
CA PHE A 256 -46.18 2.59 -36.40
C PHE A 256 -46.15 1.63 -37.57
N HIS A 257 -45.21 0.69 -37.52
CA HIS A 257 -45.14 -0.42 -38.46
C HIS A 257 -45.50 -1.72 -37.74
N PHE A 258 -46.61 -2.34 -38.10
CA PHE A 258 -47.08 -3.56 -37.45
C PHE A 258 -47.64 -4.56 -38.46
N GLN A 259 -47.11 -5.78 -38.45
CA GLN A 259 -47.58 -6.88 -39.29
C GLN A 259 -48.23 -7.94 -38.41
N GLY A 260 -49.52 -8.17 -38.58
CA GLY A 260 -50.27 -9.15 -37.79
C GLY A 260 -51.29 -9.90 -38.65
N THR A 261 -51.51 -11.18 -38.34
CA THR A 261 -52.42 -12.05 -39.10
C THR A 261 -53.82 -12.20 -38.46
N CYS A 262 -54.10 -11.44 -37.40
CA CYS A 262 -55.35 -11.50 -36.65
C CYS A 262 -56.26 -10.29 -36.95
N THR A 263 -57.47 -10.28 -36.39
CA THR A 263 -58.36 -9.11 -36.40
C THR A 263 -57.99 -8.19 -35.24
N TYR A 264 -57.77 -6.90 -35.55
CA TYR A 264 -57.37 -5.89 -34.58
C TYR A 264 -58.39 -4.74 -34.52
N ILE A 265 -58.55 -4.18 -33.33
CA ILE A 265 -59.36 -2.99 -33.10
C ILE A 265 -58.46 -1.77 -33.34
N LEU A 266 -58.72 -1.01 -34.41
CA LEU A 266 -57.95 0.21 -34.71
C LEU A 266 -58.38 1.39 -33.82
N THR A 267 -59.68 1.52 -33.56
CA THR A 267 -60.23 2.58 -32.72
C THR A 267 -61.46 2.06 -31.99
N LYS A 268 -61.64 2.46 -30.73
CA LYS A 268 -62.82 2.18 -29.91
C LYS A 268 -62.99 3.28 -28.87
N ASP A 269 -64.22 3.66 -28.55
CA ASP A 269 -64.49 4.58 -27.46
C ASP A 269 -64.41 3.85 -26.09
N CYS A 270 -64.24 4.60 -25.00
CA CYS A 270 -64.04 4.01 -23.67
C CYS A 270 -65.34 3.71 -22.91
N LYS A 271 -66.51 4.06 -23.46
CA LYS A 271 -67.77 4.05 -22.70
C LYS A 271 -68.83 3.11 -23.26
N ASP A 272 -69.08 3.11 -24.58
CA ASP A 272 -70.30 2.50 -25.14
C ASP A 272 -70.07 1.60 -26.37
N GLU A 273 -68.83 1.37 -26.80
CA GLU A 273 -68.44 0.56 -27.98
C GLU A 273 -69.11 0.96 -29.30
N ASP A 274 -69.70 2.15 -29.41
CA ASP A 274 -70.43 2.62 -30.59
C ASP A 274 -70.05 4.08 -30.90
N PHE A 275 -69.74 4.36 -32.17
CA PHE A 275 -69.32 5.68 -32.67
C PHE A 275 -70.51 6.59 -33.00
N ARG A 276 -71.63 6.45 -32.29
CA ARG A 276 -72.88 7.19 -32.55
C ARG A 276 -72.88 8.61 -32.00
#